data_AF-A0A8J5IHG7-F1
#
_entry.id   AF-A0A8J5IHG7-F1
#
_cell.length_a   1.000
_cell.length_b   1.000
_cell.length_c   1.000
_cell.angle_alpha   90.00
_cell.angle_beta   90.00
_cell.angle_gamma   90.00
#
_symmetry.space_group_name_H-M   'P 1'
#
loop_
_entity.id
_entity.type
_entity.pdbx_description
1 polymer ?
#
loop_
_entity_poly.entity_id
_entity_poly.type
_entity_poly.pdbx_seq_one_letter_code
_entity_poly.pdbx_strand_id
1 'polypeptide(L)'
;MDLLDAIQNAVIKQKEEETSSFFFSVRDFREFVVPARRCADVAVALKLYCARVERLYGARGTRLTLIDMVKGLELEASRVANRLCGM
;
A
#
# COMPACT_ATOMS: atom_id res chain seq x y z
N MET A 1 32.28 -3.91 21.78
CA MET A 1 30.96 -3.32 21.48
C MET A 1 30.81 -3.01 19.99
N ASP A 2 31.92 -2.84 19.26
CA ASP A 2 31.93 -2.45 17.83
C ASP A 2 31.18 -3.38 16.87
N LEU A 3 31.07 -4.68 17.16
CA LEU A 3 30.37 -5.61 16.26
C LEU A 3 28.85 -5.36 16.25
N LEU A 4 28.26 -5.04 17.41
CA LEU A 4 26.83 -4.75 17.48
C LEU A 4 26.51 -3.41 16.83
N ASP A 5 27.37 -2.41 17.04
CA ASP A 5 27.23 -1.09 16.40
C ASP A 5 27.40 -1.20 14.88
N ALA A 6 28.34 -2.02 14.40
CA ALA A 6 28.53 -2.27 12.97
C ALA A 6 27.31 -2.98 12.34
N ILE A 7 26.72 -3.96 13.03
CA ILE A 7 25.51 -4.64 12.58
C ILE A 7 24.34 -3.65 12.55
N GLN A 8 24.16 -2.85 13.60
CA GLN A 8 23.09 -1.86 13.68
C GLN A 8 23.20 -0.83 12.55
N ASN A 9 24.40 -0.30 12.30
CA ASN A 9 24.65 0.65 11.23
C ASN A 9 24.43 0.04 9.84
N ALA A 10 24.80 -1.23 9.63
CA ALA A 10 24.52 -1.93 8.39
C ALA A 10 23.02 -2.11 8.15
N VAL A 11 22.24 -2.42 9.19
CA VAL A 11 20.78 -2.55 9.12
C VAL A 11 20.09 -1.20 8.86
N ILE A 12 20.56 -0.12 9.49
CA ILE A 12 20.04 1.24 9.25
C ILE A 12 20.32 1.64 7.79
N LYS A 13 21.56 1.48 7.33
CA LYS A 13 21.96 1.77 5.96
C LYS A 13 21.16 0.94 4.95
N GLN A 14 20.95 -0.34 5.22
CA GLN A 14 20.12 -1.20 4.37
C GLN A 14 18.68 -0.66 4.28
N LYS A 15 18.09 -0.16 5.37
CA LYS A 15 16.75 0.43 5.37
C LYS A 15 16.67 1.76 4.63
N GLU A 16 17.73 2.57 4.67
CA GLU A 16 17.82 3.82 3.93
C GLU A 16 18.02 3.58 2.42
N GLU A 17 18.80 2.56 2.08
CA GLU A 17 19.04 2.13 0.69
C GLU A 17 17.88 1.31 0.11
N GLU A 18 17.08 0.66 0.97
CA GLU A 18 15.83 -0.02 0.62
C GLU A 18 14.84 1.03 0.11
N THR A 19 14.94 1.30 -1.18
CA THR A 19 14.10 2.26 -1.88
C THR A 19 12.71 1.64 -2.01
N SER A 20 11.91 1.73 -0.95
CA SER A 20 10.52 1.28 -0.97
C SER A 20 9.75 2.21 -1.91
N SER A 21 9.64 1.80 -3.18
CA SER A 21 8.79 2.47 -4.14
C SER A 21 7.35 2.23 -3.71
N PHE A 22 6.76 3.24 -3.08
CA PHE A 22 5.35 3.22 -2.70
C PHE A 22 4.51 3.57 -3.92
N PHE A 23 3.65 2.65 -4.31
CA PHE A 23 2.66 2.88 -5.35
C PHE A 23 1.30 3.20 -4.70
N PHE A 24 0.52 4.06 -5.36
CA PHE A 24 -0.85 4.43 -4.96
C PHE A 24 -1.89 4.03 -6.02
N SER A 25 -1.42 3.51 -7.16
CA SER A 25 -2.17 3.09 -8.33
C SER A 25 -1.84 1.63 -8.62
N VAL A 26 -2.85 0.77 -8.72
CA VAL A 26 -2.67 -0.63 -9.13
C VAL A 26 -2.10 -0.71 -10.55
N ARG A 27 -2.45 0.23 -11.44
CA ARG A 27 -1.94 0.26 -12.81
C ARG A 27 -0.43 0.46 -12.81
N ASP A 28 0.04 1.51 -12.15
CA ASP A 28 1.45 1.89 -12.17
C ASP A 28 2.30 0.83 -11.45
N PHE A 29 1.76 0.23 -10.37
CA PHE A 29 2.37 -0.93 -9.72
C PHE A 29 2.49 -2.14 -10.66
N ARG A 30 1.45 -2.46 -11.43
CA ARG A 30 1.49 -3.57 -12.40
C ARG A 30 2.49 -3.29 -13.51
N GLU A 31 2.51 -2.08 -14.04
CA GLU A 31 3.47 -1.66 -15.07
C GLU A 31 4.91 -1.72 -14.58
N PHE A 32 5.16 -1.47 -13.29
CA PHE A 32 6.48 -1.61 -12.68
C PHE A 32 6.86 -3.07 -12.41
N VAL A 33 5.97 -3.86 -11.80
CA VAL A 33 6.25 -5.24 -11.37
C VAL A 33 6.32 -6.21 -12.56
N VAL A 34 5.52 -6.01 -13.62
CA VAL A 34 5.50 -6.92 -14.77
C VAL A 34 6.88 -7.02 -15.45
N PRO A 35 7.59 -5.91 -15.74
CA PRO A 35 8.98 -5.94 -16.17
C PRO A 35 9.96 -6.35 -15.06
N ALA A 36 9.74 -5.89 -13.81
CA ALA A 36 10.65 -6.13 -12.69
C ALA A 36 10.63 -7.57 -12.13
N ARG A 37 9.72 -8.44 -12.60
CA ARG A 37 9.67 -9.89 -12.28
C ARG A 37 11.00 -10.64 -12.44
N ARG A 38 12.03 -10.02 -13.02
CA ARG A 38 13.38 -10.56 -13.18
C ARG A 38 14.38 -10.19 -12.07
N CYS A 39 14.00 -9.36 -11.09
CA CYS A 39 14.89 -8.96 -10.00
C CYS A 39 14.35 -9.42 -8.64
N ALA A 40 14.99 -10.42 -8.04
CA ALA A 40 14.55 -11.04 -6.78
C ALA A 40 14.72 -10.12 -5.55
N ASP A 41 15.51 -9.05 -5.69
CA ASP A 41 15.89 -8.17 -4.59
C ASP A 41 15.01 -6.91 -4.48
N VAL A 42 13.94 -6.81 -5.27
CA VAL A 42 13.08 -5.62 -5.27
C VAL A 42 11.83 -5.86 -4.43
N ALA A 43 11.81 -5.28 -3.23
CA ALA A 43 10.62 -5.17 -2.41
C ALA A 43 9.77 -3.97 -2.86
N VAL A 44 8.48 -4.20 -3.12
CA VAL A 44 7.55 -3.17 -3.60
C VAL A 44 6.34 -3.10 -2.71
N ALA A 45 5.93 -1.89 -2.31
CA ALA A 45 4.77 -1.68 -1.45
C ALA A 45 3.67 -0.91 -2.19
N LEU A 46 2.44 -1.41 -2.14
CA LEU A 46 1.26 -0.77 -2.73
C LEU A 46 0.30 -0.34 -1.60
N LYS A 47 0.02 0.97 -1.51
CA LYS A 47 -0.94 1.53 -0.55
C LYS A 47 -2.28 1.76 -1.25
N LEU A 48 -3.33 1.11 -0.75
CA LEU A 48 -4.69 1.19 -1.28
C LEU A 48 -5.68 1.58 -0.18
N TYR A 49 -6.78 2.22 -0.58
CA TYR A 49 -7.92 2.47 0.29
C TYR A 49 -8.75 1.21 0.47
N CYS A 50 -9.04 0.82 1.71
CA CYS A 50 -9.90 -0.32 1.99
C CYS A 50 -11.38 0.11 1.93
N ALA A 51 -12.08 -0.31 0.88
CA ALA A 51 -13.47 0.05 0.67
C ALA A 51 -14.44 -0.92 1.35
N ARG A 52 -14.06 -2.20 1.48
CA ARG A 52 -14.93 -3.21 2.09
C ARG A 52 -14.12 -4.34 2.71
N VAL A 53 -14.58 -4.81 3.87
CA VAL A 53 -14.05 -5.98 4.56
C VAL A 53 -15.21 -6.92 4.85
N GLU A 54 -15.06 -8.18 4.49
CA GLU A 54 -16.09 -9.19 4.71
C GLU A 54 -15.46 -10.50 5.20
N ARG A 55 -16.12 -11.15 6.16
CA ARG A 55 -15.74 -12.50 6.57
C ARG A 55 -16.49 -13.50 5.70
N LEU A 56 -15.75 -14.37 5.01
CA LEU A 56 -16.35 -15.42 4.21
C LEU A 56 -16.81 -16.56 5.14
N TYR A 57 -18.12 -16.73 5.28
CA TYR A 57 -18.70 -17.86 5.99
C TYR A 57 -18.37 -19.17 5.25
N GLY A 58 -17.94 -20.18 6.01
CA GLY A 58 -17.52 -21.49 5.47
C GLY A 58 -16.04 -21.60 5.07
N ALA A 59 -15.40 -20.52 4.62
CA ALA A 59 -14.01 -20.55 4.13
C ALA A 59 -12.95 -20.11 5.17
N ARG A 60 -13.36 -19.71 6.39
CA ARG A 60 -12.49 -19.15 7.45
C ARG A 60 -11.56 -18.02 6.96
N GLY A 61 -11.97 -17.30 5.91
CA GLY A 61 -11.17 -16.25 5.27
C GLY A 61 -11.79 -14.87 5.42
N THR A 62 -10.96 -13.85 5.21
CA THR A 62 -11.39 -12.45 5.10
C THR A 62 -11.21 -12.01 3.66
N ARG A 63 -12.27 -11.47 3.05
CA ARG A 63 -12.23 -10.81 1.75
C ARG A 63 -12.07 -9.30 1.96
N LEU A 64 -11.07 -8.71 1.29
CA LEU A 64 -10.82 -7.28 1.26
C LEU A 64 -11.07 -6.75 -0.14
N THR A 65 -11.84 -5.68 -0.25
CA THR A 65 -11.97 -4.89 -1.48
C THR A 65 -11.18 -3.61 -1.32
N LEU A 66 -10.19 -3.42 -2.18
CA LEU A 66 -9.26 -2.30 -2.14
C LEU A 66 -9.40 -1.42 -3.40
N ILE A 67 -9.25 -0.11 -3.26
CA ILE A 67 -9.35 0.87 -4.35
C ILE A 67 -8.08 1.74 -4.37
N ASP A 68 -7.64 2.11 -5.56
CA ASP A 68 -6.56 3.09 -5.74
C ASP A 68 -6.84 4.39 -4.98
N MET A 69 -5.84 4.91 -4.26
CA MET A 69 -6.01 6.14 -3.48
C MET A 69 -6.38 7.35 -4.33
N VAL A 70 -6.01 7.35 -5.62
CA VAL A 70 -6.32 8.43 -6.57
C VAL A 70 -7.84 8.63 -6.71
N LYS A 71 -8.67 7.58 -6.55
CA LYS A 71 -10.14 7.68 -6.60
C LYS A 71 -10.82 7.88 -5.25
N GLY A 72 -10.10 7.65 -4.14
CA GLY A 72 -10.65 7.83 -2.79
C GLY A 72 -10.95 9.29 -2.44
N LEU A 73 -10.24 10.23 -3.07
CA LEU A 73 -10.42 11.67 -2.82
C LEU A 73 -11.71 12.24 -3.42
N GLU A 74 -12.24 11.67 -4.50
CA GLU A 74 -13.50 12.13 -5.13
C GLU A 74 -14.76 11.71 -4.36
N LEU A 75 -14.70 10.60 -3.61
CA LEU A 75 -15.86 10.10 -2.85
C LEU A 75 -16.11 10.87 -1.55
N GLU A 76 -15.08 11.45 -0.94
CA GLU A 76 -15.22 12.32 0.23
C GLU A 76 -15.72 13.73 -0.15
N ALA A 77 -15.35 14.24 -1.34
CA ALA A 77 -15.86 15.53 -1.82
C ALA A 77 -17.37 15.48 -2.15
N SER A 78 -17.88 14.35 -2.65
CA SER A 78 -19.30 14.17 -2.96
C SER A 78 -20.17 13.87 -1.72
N ARG A 79 -19.61 13.23 -0.69
CA ARG A 79 -20.37 12.88 0.54
C ARG A 79 -20.48 14.00 1.56
N VAL A 80 -19.55 14.96 1.56
CA VAL A 80 -19.63 16.15 2.42
C VAL A 80 -20.67 17.16 1.90
N ALA A 81 -20.93 17.21 0.59
CA ALA A 81 -21.93 18.12 0.01
C ALA A 81 -23.39 17.75 0.36
N ASN A 82 -23.69 16.47 0.59
CA ASN A 82 -25.07 16.00 0.84
C ASN A 82 -25.45 15.88 2.33
N ARG A 83 -24.64 16.40 3.27
CA ARG A 83 -25.01 16.49 4.70
C ARG A 83 -25.26 17.91 5.21
N LEU A 84 -25.24 18.94 4.34
CA LEU A 84 -25.43 20.33 4.76
C LEU A 84 -26.70 21.02 4.20
N CYS A 85 -27.55 20.33 3.43
CA CYS A 85 -28.90 20.81 3.10
C CYS A 85 -29.94 19.89 3.75
N GLY A 86 -30.18 20.11 5.03
CA GLY A 86 -31.11 19.33 5.84
C GLY A 86 -31.17 19.84 7.28
N MET A 87 -31.23 21.16 7.45
CA MET A 87 -31.75 21.84 8.63
C MET A 87 -32.68 22.94 8.17
#